data_AF-A0A538PAX2-F1
#
_entry.id   AF-A0A538PAX2-F1
#
_cell.length_a   1.000
_cell.length_b   1.000
_cell.length_c   1.000
_cell.angle_alpha   90.00
_cell.angle_beta   90.00
_cell.angle_gamma   90.00
#
_symmetry.space_group_name_H-M   'P 1'
#
loop_
_entity.id
_entity.type
_entity.pdbx_description
1 polymer ?
#
loop_
_entity_poly.entity_id
_entity_poly.type
_entity_poly.pdbx_seq_one_letter_code
_entity_poly.pdbx_strand_id
1 'polypeptide(L)'
;MRSPNSAIKVPKILRSDYATQFSLKHMIKDLSIIEGEARRQHSSMPLGSLALQMYRLAQNRGFAEEDFVVVAELFKKTRGTAS
;
A
#
# COMPACT_ATOMS: atom_id res chain seq x y z
N MET A 1 -8.24 -21.53 -1.35
CA MET A 1 -9.21 -20.68 -0.61
C MET A 1 -8.79 -19.22 -0.76
N ARG A 2 -9.65 -18.31 -1.21
CA ARG A 2 -9.34 -16.86 -1.24
C ARG A 2 -9.64 -16.26 0.13
N SER A 3 -8.75 -15.43 0.66
CA SER A 3 -9.08 -14.67 1.89
C SER A 3 -10.16 -13.64 1.57
N PRO A 4 -11.03 -13.28 2.54
CA PRO A 4 -12.05 -12.26 2.33
C PRO A 4 -11.50 -10.94 1.75
N ASN A 5 -10.32 -10.52 2.22
CA ASN A 5 -9.65 -9.32 1.73
C ASN A 5 -9.26 -9.45 0.24
N SER A 6 -8.65 -10.58 -0.15
CA SER A 6 -8.27 -10.81 -1.55
C SER A 6 -9.46 -10.85 -2.50
N ALA A 7 -10.61 -11.38 -2.05
CA ALA A 7 -11.83 -11.45 -2.86
C ALA A 7 -12.38 -10.06 -3.22
N ILE A 8 -12.22 -9.09 -2.31
CA ILE A 8 -12.69 -7.70 -2.50
C ILE A 8 -11.64 -6.86 -3.25
N LYS A 9 -10.37 -6.96 -2.87
CA LYS A 9 -9.32 -6.05 -3.34
C LYS A 9 -8.76 -6.39 -4.72
N VAL A 10 -8.60 -7.67 -5.06
CA VAL A 10 -8.01 -8.07 -6.35
C VAL A 10 -8.80 -7.53 -7.55
N PRO A 11 -10.15 -7.65 -7.61
CA PRO A 11 -10.91 -7.06 -8.71
C PRO A 11 -10.75 -5.54 -8.83
N LYS A 12 -10.62 -4.83 -7.70
CA LYS A 12 -10.40 -3.39 -7.65
C LYS A 12 -9.03 -2.99 -8.20
N ILE A 13 -7.98 -3.72 -7.83
CA ILE A 13 -6.62 -3.53 -8.38
C ILE A 13 -6.62 -3.72 -9.91
N LEU A 14 -7.26 -4.78 -10.40
CA LEU A 14 -7.30 -5.10 -11.83
C LEU A 14 -8.04 -4.03 -12.67
N ARG A 15 -9.06 -3.40 -12.09
CA ARG A 15 -9.81 -2.30 -12.71
C ARG A 15 -9.21 -0.92 -12.46
N SER A 16 -8.13 -0.82 -11.68
CA SER A 16 -7.58 0.46 -11.20
C SER A 16 -8.63 1.31 -10.46
N ASP A 17 -9.57 0.66 -9.77
CA ASP A 17 -10.60 1.29 -8.95
C ASP A 17 -10.10 1.36 -7.51
N TYR A 18 -9.68 2.55 -7.09
CA TYR A 18 -9.10 2.78 -5.77
C TYR A 18 -10.05 3.49 -4.80
N ALA A 19 -11.36 3.47 -5.08
CA ALA A 19 -12.37 4.04 -4.20
C ALA A 19 -12.17 3.57 -2.75
N THR A 20 -12.02 4.53 -1.84
CA THR A 20 -11.49 4.29 -0.50
C THR A 20 -12.42 3.44 0.36
N GLN A 21 -11.93 2.29 0.81
CA GLN A 21 -12.53 1.54 1.93
C GLN A 21 -11.63 1.62 3.16
N PHE A 22 -10.32 1.68 2.93
CA PHE A 22 -9.31 1.99 3.94
C PHE A 22 -8.16 2.77 3.31
N SER A 23 -7.99 4.03 3.70
CA SER A 23 -7.08 4.93 3.01
C SER A 23 -5.62 4.55 3.21
N LEU A 24 -4.80 4.86 2.21
CA LEU A 24 -3.36 4.63 2.23
C LEU A 24 -2.67 5.36 3.40
N LYS A 25 -3.10 6.58 3.74
CA LYS A 25 -2.58 7.30 4.92
C LYS A 25 -2.82 6.56 6.25
N HIS A 26 -3.92 5.81 6.37
CA HIS A 26 -4.17 4.99 7.55
C HIS A 26 -3.23 3.79 7.61
N MET A 27 -2.94 3.14 6.48
CA MET A 27 -1.91 2.09 6.45
C MET A 27 -0.52 2.59 6.84
N ILE A 28 -0.13 3.80 6.41
CA ILE A 28 1.14 4.43 6.82
C ILE A 28 1.18 4.64 8.33
N LYS A 29 0.09 5.14 8.91
CA LYS A 29 -0.03 5.33 10.37
C LYS A 29 0.16 3.99 11.10
N ASP A 30 -0.60 2.97 10.72
CA ASP A 30 -0.56 1.67 11.41
C ASP A 30 0.81 1.01 11.29
N LEU A 31 1.43 1.02 10.11
CA LEU A 31 2.79 0.49 9.92
C LEU A 31 3.85 1.30 10.67
N SER A 32 3.69 2.61 10.83
CA SER A 32 4.61 3.44 11.62
C SER A 32 4.52 3.08 13.11
N ILE A 33 3.33 2.75 13.61
CA ILE A 33 3.14 2.25 14.98
C ILE A 33 3.81 0.89 15.14
N ILE A 34 3.56 -0.04 14.22
CA ILE A 34 4.16 -1.39 14.23
C ILE A 34 5.70 -1.30 14.21
N GLU A 35 6.27 -0.42 13.38
CA GLU A 35 7.72 -0.18 13.33
C GLU A 35 8.28 0.39 14.63
N GLY A 36 7.53 1.28 15.30
CA GLY A 36 7.88 1.77 16.63
C GLY A 36 7.86 0.67 17.69
N GLU A 37 6.86 -0.21 17.67
CA GLU A 37 6.78 -1.37 18.58
C GLU A 37 7.88 -2.40 18.33
N ALA A 38 8.16 -2.74 17.08
CA ALA A 38 9.22 -3.67 16.73
C ALA A 38 10.59 -3.15 17.21
N ARG A 39 10.85 -1.85 17.04
CA ARG A 39 12.05 -1.18 17.58
C ARG A 39 12.13 -1.29 19.10
N ARG A 40 11.03 -1.03 19.83
CA ARG A 40 10.98 -1.16 21.31
C ARG A 40 11.28 -2.59 21.78
N GLN A 41 10.85 -3.59 21.03
CA GLN A 41 11.03 -5.00 21.37
C GLN A 41 12.32 -5.61 20.81
N HIS A 42 13.20 -4.81 20.20
CA HIS A 42 14.38 -5.28 19.50
C HIS A 42 14.07 -6.37 18.44
N SER A 43 12.89 -6.29 17.83
CA SER A 43 12.41 -7.22 16.83
C SER A 43 12.59 -6.67 15.42
N SER A 44 12.99 -7.51 14.47
CA SER A 44 13.15 -7.13 13.07
C SER A 44 11.84 -7.31 12.29
N MET A 45 11.50 -6.35 11.43
CA MET A 45 10.32 -6.43 10.55
C MET A 45 10.62 -5.99 9.10
N PRO A 46 11.57 -6.65 8.41
CA PRO A 46 12.09 -6.20 7.12
C PRO A 46 10.99 -5.99 6.06
N LEU A 47 10.01 -6.89 6.00
CA LEU A 47 8.88 -6.76 5.06
C LEU A 47 7.96 -5.59 5.40
N GLY A 48 7.75 -5.31 6.69
CA GLY A 48 6.93 -4.20 7.15
C GLY A 48 7.60 -2.85 6.86
N SER A 49 8.90 -2.72 7.08
CA SER A 49 9.66 -1.51 6.74
C SER A 49 9.72 -1.27 5.24
N LEU A 50 9.84 -2.32 4.42
CA LEU A 50 9.73 -2.18 2.97
C LEU A 50 8.32 -1.73 2.56
N ALA A 51 7.28 -2.34 3.10
CA ALA A 51 5.90 -1.94 2.82
C ALA A 51 5.65 -0.48 3.20
N LEU A 52 6.11 -0.02 4.37
CA LEU A 52 6.01 1.37 4.81
C LEU A 52 6.66 2.33 3.81
N GLN A 53 7.84 2.00 3.29
CA GLN A 53 8.50 2.81 2.27
C GLN A 53 7.70 2.85 0.96
N MET A 54 7.12 1.74 0.53
CA MET A 54 6.28 1.70 -0.68
C MET A 54 5.01 2.53 -0.51
N TYR A 55 4.35 2.47 0.65
CA TYR A 55 3.19 3.32 0.92
C TYR A 55 3.57 4.81 0.94
N ARG A 56 4.70 5.19 1.55
CA ARG A 56 5.19 6.58 1.48
C ARG A 56 5.48 7.03 0.05
N LEU A 57 6.06 6.17 -0.78
CA LEU A 57 6.29 6.47 -2.20
C LEU A 57 4.97 6.70 -2.94
N ALA A 58 3.94 5.88 -2.69
CA ALA A 58 2.61 6.08 -3.27
C ALA A 58 1.93 7.35 -2.72
N GLN A 59 2.07 7.66 -1.43
CA GLN A 59 1.59 8.91 -0.85
C GLN A 59 2.19 10.14 -1.55
N ASN A 60 3.51 10.11 -1.81
CA ASN A 60 4.21 11.18 -2.53
C ASN A 60 3.74 11.35 -3.98
N ARG A 61 3.07 10.35 -4.56
CA ARG A 61 2.40 10.43 -5.88
C ARG A 61 0.96 10.94 -5.80
N GLY A 62 0.50 11.38 -4.62
CA GLY A 62 -0.84 11.94 -4.42
C GLY A 62 -1.90 10.94 -3.96
N PHE A 63 -1.54 9.69 -3.68
CA PHE A 63 -2.51 8.62 -3.37
C PHE A 63 -2.89 8.51 -1.89
N ALA A 64 -2.73 9.57 -1.09
CA ALA A 64 -2.93 9.50 0.36
C ALA A 64 -4.35 9.07 0.78
N GLU A 65 -5.36 9.57 0.06
CA GLU A 65 -6.78 9.34 0.36
C GLU A 65 -7.35 8.08 -0.31
N GLU A 66 -6.69 7.58 -1.36
CA GLU A 66 -7.09 6.37 -2.08
C GLU A 66 -7.01 5.12 -1.19
N ASP A 67 -7.71 4.06 -1.57
CA ASP A 67 -7.58 2.77 -0.88
C ASP A 67 -6.14 2.27 -0.92
N PHE A 68 -5.65 1.68 0.18
CA PHE A 68 -4.25 1.30 0.31
C PHE A 68 -3.72 0.39 -0.82
N VAL A 69 -4.60 -0.35 -1.51
CA VAL A 69 -4.21 -1.20 -2.64
C VAL A 69 -3.77 -0.42 -3.88
N VAL A 70 -3.92 0.91 -3.89
CA VAL A 70 -3.33 1.83 -4.87
C VAL A 70 -1.81 1.71 -4.96
N VAL A 71 -1.14 1.14 -3.94
CA VAL A 71 0.30 0.81 -4.00
C VAL A 71 0.65 -0.10 -5.19
N ALA A 72 -0.32 -0.84 -5.74
CA ALA A 72 -0.15 -1.62 -6.97
C ALA A 72 0.23 -0.76 -8.19
N GLU A 73 -0.16 0.52 -8.23
CA GLU A 73 0.25 1.48 -9.27
C GLU A 73 1.76 1.67 -9.35
N LEU A 74 2.50 1.43 -8.26
CA LEU A 74 3.96 1.51 -8.27
C LEU A 74 4.61 0.47 -9.20
N PHE A 75 3.90 -0.62 -9.48
CA PHE A 75 4.39 -1.75 -10.29
C PHE A 75 3.74 -1.84 -11.67
N LYS A 76 2.76 -0.98 -11.96
CA LYS A 76 2.20 -0.93 -13.32
C LYS A 76 3.27 -0.37 -14.25
N LYS A 77 3.51 -1.09 -15.35
CA LYS A 77 4.44 -0.66 -16.38
C LYS A 77 3.95 0.70 -16.88
N THR A 78 4.77 1.75 -16.72
CA THR A 78 4.55 3.01 -17.41
C THR A 78 4.51 2.65 -18.90
N ARG A 79 3.33 2.72 -19.53
CA ARG A 79 3.27 2.67 -20.98
C ARG A 79 3.95 3.95 -21.41
N GLY A 80 5.24 3.86 -21.75
CA GLY A 80 5.93 4.94 -22.42
C GLY A 80 5.07 5.31 -23.60
N THR A 81 4.55 6.54 -23.59
CA THR A 81 4.07 7.16 -24.80
C THR A 81 5.26 7.19 -25.74
N ALA A 82 5.28 6.27 -26.70
CA ALA A 82 6.06 6.45 -27.90
C ALA A 82 5.55 7.75 -28.52
N SER A 83 6.32 8.81 -28.34
CA SER A 83 6.20 10.04 -29.10
C SER A 83 7.23 10.01 -30.22
#